data_AF-A0A966TM74-F1
#
_entry.id   AF-A0A966TM74-F1
#
_cell.length_a   1.000
_cell.length_b   1.000
_cell.length_c   1.000
_cell.angle_alpha   90.00
_cell.angle_beta   90.00
_cell.angle_gamma   90.00
#
_symmetry.space_group_name_H-M   'P 1'
#
loop_
_entity.id
_entity.type
_entity.pdbx_description
1 polymer ?
#
loop_
_entity_poly.entity_id
_entity_poly.type
_entity_poly.pdbx_seq_one_letter_code
_entity_poly.pdbx_strand_id
1 'polypeptide(L)'
;MNEVKAARQGEMNLRTYPDSEAVAQRLIKTNPRLSLDKAQWLAQHWARANANGDWEILGHAAHKVINPYLFRVEEMLALYEHISAPVLNVEASQNDLDKWWQGKYTLPEFHERLKSIRDLRSVTIEDAGHMMHHDQPHPLAQHIETFLQSP
;
A
#
# COMPACT_ATOMS: atom_id res chain seq x y z
N MET A 1 -20.21 -2.57 -16.14
CA MET A 1 -20.10 -3.43 -17.35
C MET A 1 -19.22 -2.80 -18.44
N ASN A 2 -19.17 -1.46 -18.57
CA ASN A 2 -18.39 -0.78 -19.62
C ASN A 2 -16.86 -0.82 -19.40
N GLU A 3 -16.39 -0.64 -18.16
CA GLU A 3 -14.95 -0.60 -17.83
C GLU A 3 -14.23 -1.92 -18.08
N VAL A 4 -14.85 -3.05 -17.75
CA VAL A 4 -14.29 -4.40 -18.03
C VAL A 4 -14.09 -4.60 -19.53
N LYS A 5 -15.04 -4.11 -20.34
CA LYS A 5 -14.95 -4.19 -21.79
C LYS A 5 -13.83 -3.28 -22.32
N ALA A 6 -13.77 -2.03 -21.87
CA ALA A 6 -12.70 -1.09 -22.21
C ALA A 6 -11.30 -1.63 -21.84
N ALA A 7 -11.16 -2.22 -20.65
CA ALA A 7 -9.90 -2.84 -20.22
C ALA A 7 -9.48 -4.00 -21.13
N ARG A 8 -10.42 -4.89 -21.50
CA ARG A 8 -10.17 -6.01 -22.42
C ARG A 8 -9.83 -5.55 -23.84
N GLN A 9 -10.34 -4.39 -24.26
CA GLN A 9 -10.07 -3.79 -25.57
C GLN A 9 -8.78 -2.94 -25.58
N GLY A 10 -8.08 -2.80 -24.45
CA GLY A 10 -6.86 -1.99 -24.35
C GLY A 10 -7.11 -0.48 -24.38
N GLU A 11 -8.34 -0.04 -24.13
CA GLU A 11 -8.74 1.37 -24.20
C GLU A 11 -8.44 2.13 -22.90
N MET A 12 -8.02 1.41 -21.85
CA MET A 12 -7.60 1.99 -20.58
C MET A 12 -6.09 2.11 -20.54
N ASN A 13 -5.59 3.32 -20.24
CA ASN A 13 -4.16 3.57 -20.12
C ASN A 13 -3.80 4.11 -18.73
N LEU A 14 -2.59 3.78 -18.29
CA LEU A 14 -1.93 4.50 -17.20
C LEU A 14 -1.29 5.78 -17.76
N ARG A 15 -1.04 6.74 -16.87
CA ARG A 15 -0.36 7.98 -17.25
C ARG A 15 1.11 7.67 -17.58
N THR A 16 1.60 8.23 -18.68
CA THR A 16 3.03 8.24 -19.02
C THR A 16 3.72 9.50 -18.49
N TYR A 17 5.04 9.46 -18.44
CA TYR A 17 5.91 10.51 -17.92
C TYR A 17 7.03 10.77 -18.93
N PRO A 18 7.56 12.00 -19.06
CA PRO A 18 8.61 12.30 -20.03
C PRO A 18 9.95 11.61 -19.70
N ASP A 19 10.25 11.40 -18.43
CA ASP A 19 11.50 10.80 -17.96
C ASP A 19 11.33 10.13 -16.57
N SER A 20 12.38 9.47 -16.09
CA SER A 20 12.40 8.86 -14.75
C SER A 20 12.32 9.90 -13.62
N GLU A 21 12.79 11.13 -13.84
CA GLU A 21 12.73 12.19 -12.85
C GLU A 21 11.29 12.64 -12.62
N ALA A 22 10.48 12.76 -13.67
CA ALA A 22 9.06 13.03 -13.58
C ALA A 22 8.29 11.92 -12.85
N VAL A 23 8.75 10.66 -12.93
CA VAL A 23 8.23 9.54 -12.12
C VAL A 23 8.63 9.73 -10.64
N ALA A 24 9.88 10.09 -10.35
CA ALA A 24 10.34 10.37 -8.99
C ALA A 24 9.56 11.52 -8.35
N GLN A 25 9.35 12.62 -9.08
CA GLN A 25 8.54 13.76 -8.63
C GLN A 25 7.08 13.35 -8.35
N ARG A 26 6.52 12.43 -9.15
CA ARG A 26 5.20 11.86 -8.88
C ARG A 26 5.20 11.08 -7.56
N LEU A 27 6.20 10.23 -7.32
CA LEU A 27 6.32 9.45 -6.09
C LEU A 27 6.38 10.36 -4.86
N ILE A 28 7.23 11.39 -4.88
CA ILE A 28 7.36 12.39 -3.81
C ILE A 28 6.05 13.15 -3.61
N LYS A 29 5.36 13.54 -4.69
CA LYS A 29 4.07 14.23 -4.58
C LYS A 29 3.03 13.40 -3.82
N THR A 30 3.05 12.07 -3.95
CA THR A 30 2.11 11.17 -3.27
C THR A 30 2.61 10.67 -1.91
N ASN A 31 3.92 10.67 -1.70
CA ASN A 31 4.55 10.42 -0.40
C ASN A 31 5.62 11.51 -0.14
N PRO A 32 5.25 12.64 0.48
CA PRO A 32 6.18 13.74 0.75
C PRO A 32 7.34 13.38 1.70
N ARG A 33 7.24 12.25 2.42
CA ARG A 33 8.27 11.76 3.35
C ARG A 33 9.31 10.88 2.65
N LEU A 34 9.09 10.54 1.38
CA LEU A 34 10.07 9.85 0.54
C LEU A 34 11.19 10.81 0.12
N SER A 35 12.43 10.49 0.48
CA SER A 35 13.60 11.27 0.09
C SER A 35 13.85 11.19 -1.42
N LEU A 36 14.48 12.23 -1.98
CA LEU A 36 14.71 12.35 -3.42
C LEU A 36 15.54 11.19 -3.98
N ASP A 37 16.61 10.81 -3.30
CA ASP A 37 17.50 9.70 -3.69
C ASP A 37 16.73 8.38 -3.79
N LYS A 38 15.87 8.07 -2.80
CA LYS A 38 15.01 6.88 -2.82
C LYS A 38 13.94 6.96 -3.91
N ALA A 39 13.36 8.13 -4.14
CA ALA A 39 12.38 8.32 -5.19
C ALA A 39 12.99 8.10 -6.59
N GLN A 40 14.21 8.61 -6.81
CA GLN A 40 14.95 8.41 -8.05
C GLN A 40 15.31 6.94 -8.27
N TRP A 41 15.76 6.25 -7.22
CA TRP A 41 16.01 4.81 -7.27
C TRP A 41 14.73 4.02 -7.56
N LEU A 42 13.64 4.30 -6.83
CA LEU A 42 12.36 3.60 -7.00
C LEU A 42 11.74 3.85 -8.38
N ALA A 43 11.88 5.06 -8.94
CA ALA A 43 11.37 5.39 -10.27
C ALA A 43 11.90 4.45 -11.36
N GLN A 44 13.16 4.00 -11.24
CA GLN A 44 13.77 3.06 -12.19
C GLN A 44 13.21 1.63 -12.09
N HIS A 45 12.60 1.28 -10.96
CA HIS A 45 12.01 -0.02 -10.71
C HIS A 45 10.49 -0.02 -10.84
N TRP A 46 9.87 1.14 -10.69
CA TRP A 46 8.42 1.31 -10.77
C TRP A 46 7.94 1.63 -12.18
N ALA A 47 8.83 2.12 -13.03
CA ALA A 47 8.56 2.51 -14.41
C ALA A 47 9.70 2.10 -15.35
N ARG A 48 9.44 2.13 -16.66
CA ARG A 48 10.47 1.93 -17.70
C ARG A 48 10.23 2.86 -18.88
N ALA A 49 11.28 3.16 -19.64
CA ALA A 49 11.14 3.80 -20.94
C ALA A 49 10.43 2.87 -21.94
N ASN A 50 9.49 3.41 -22.71
CA ASN A 50 8.86 2.75 -23.83
C ASN A 50 9.57 3.11 -25.15
N ALA A 51 9.09 2.54 -26.27
CA ALA A 51 9.69 2.76 -27.59
C ALA A 51 9.68 4.22 -28.07
N ASN A 52 8.83 5.08 -27.49
CA ASN A 52 8.72 6.50 -27.84
C ASN A 52 9.63 7.38 -26.96
N GLY A 53 10.35 6.80 -26.00
CA GLY A 53 11.19 7.52 -25.05
C GLY A 53 10.47 8.00 -23.79
N ASP A 54 9.13 7.94 -23.77
CA ASP A 54 8.34 8.21 -22.58
C ASP A 54 8.49 7.06 -21.56
N TRP A 55 8.33 7.38 -20.28
CA TRP A 55 8.32 6.43 -19.18
C TRP A 55 6.89 5.98 -18.83
N GLU A 56 6.68 4.67 -18.76
CA GLU A 56 5.43 4.03 -18.39
C GLU A 56 5.56 3.33 -17.03
N ILE A 57 4.54 3.47 -16.16
CA ILE A 57 4.47 2.71 -14.90
C ILE A 57 4.28 1.22 -15.22
N LEU A 58 5.01 0.35 -14.53
CA LEU A 58 4.94 -1.10 -14.63
C LEU A 58 3.69 -1.68 -13.92
N GLY A 59 2.52 -1.15 -14.26
CA GLY A 59 1.23 -1.61 -13.76
C GLY A 59 0.23 -1.81 -14.90
N HIS A 60 -0.77 -2.64 -14.67
CA HIS A 60 -1.83 -2.86 -15.66
C HIS A 60 -2.99 -1.87 -15.45
N ALA A 61 -3.50 -1.24 -16.51
CA ALA A 61 -4.61 -0.29 -16.40
C ALA A 61 -5.92 -0.93 -15.87
N ALA A 62 -6.02 -2.25 -15.93
CA ALA A 62 -7.13 -3.03 -15.34
C ALA A 62 -7.28 -2.82 -13.82
N HIS A 63 -6.25 -2.35 -13.10
CA HIS A 63 -6.38 -1.97 -11.69
C HIS A 63 -7.37 -0.81 -11.45
N LYS A 64 -7.80 -0.10 -12.49
CA LYS A 64 -8.85 0.92 -12.42
C LYS A 64 -10.26 0.34 -12.50
N VAL A 65 -10.42 -0.93 -12.90
CA VAL A 65 -11.73 -1.58 -13.00
C VAL A 65 -12.26 -1.82 -11.59
N ILE A 66 -13.48 -1.34 -11.32
CA ILE A 66 -14.11 -1.52 -10.02
C ILE A 66 -14.43 -3.01 -9.80
N ASN A 67 -14.02 -3.53 -8.65
CA ASN A 67 -14.33 -4.90 -8.24
C ASN A 67 -15.86 -5.05 -8.04
N PRO A 68 -16.53 -5.99 -8.74
CA PRO A 68 -17.98 -6.19 -8.58
C PRO A 68 -18.37 -6.84 -7.25
N TYR A 69 -17.41 -7.41 -6.51
CA TYR A 69 -17.67 -8.03 -5.21
C TYR A 69 -17.67 -6.97 -4.10
N LEU A 70 -18.74 -6.98 -3.30
CA LEU A 70 -18.84 -6.15 -2.11
C LEU A 70 -18.00 -6.74 -0.99
N PHE A 71 -17.30 -5.86 -0.27
CA PHE A 71 -16.59 -6.24 0.94
C PHE A 71 -17.57 -6.65 2.04
N ARG A 72 -17.29 -7.78 2.70
CA ARG A 72 -18.07 -8.31 3.85
C ARG A 72 -17.14 -8.41 5.05
N VAL A 73 -17.51 -7.73 6.14
CA VAL A 73 -16.68 -7.69 7.36
C VAL A 73 -16.62 -9.08 7.98
N GLU A 74 -17.74 -9.80 8.01
CA GLU A 74 -17.87 -11.13 8.60
C GLU A 74 -16.97 -12.16 7.90
N GLU A 75 -16.83 -12.06 6.58
CA GLU A 75 -15.92 -12.93 5.80
C GLU A 75 -14.46 -12.66 6.16
N MET A 76 -14.06 -11.39 6.32
CA MET A 76 -12.71 -11.04 6.74
C MET A 76 -12.41 -11.47 8.18
N LEU A 77 -13.36 -11.31 9.09
CA LEU A 77 -13.20 -11.76 10.48
C LEU A 77 -13.05 -13.29 10.55
N ALA A 78 -13.86 -14.03 9.78
CA ALA A 78 -13.71 -15.47 9.67
C ALA A 78 -12.33 -15.87 9.12
N LEU A 79 -11.78 -15.14 8.14
CA LEU A 79 -10.41 -15.36 7.67
C LEU A 79 -9.36 -15.09 8.76
N TYR A 80 -9.51 -14.00 9.52
CA TYR A 80 -8.61 -13.66 10.63
C TYR A 80 -8.60 -14.73 11.72
N GLU A 81 -9.77 -15.28 12.07
CA GLU A 81 -9.90 -16.37 13.05
C GLU A 81 -9.18 -17.66 12.65
N HIS A 82 -8.97 -17.87 11.34
CA HIS A 82 -8.26 -19.03 10.79
C HIS A 82 -6.74 -18.81 10.68
N ILE A 83 -6.24 -17.60 10.92
CA ILE A 83 -4.81 -17.35 10.96
C ILE A 83 -4.23 -18.07 12.18
N SER A 84 -3.37 -19.07 11.91
CA SER A 84 -2.69 -19.87 12.93
C SER A 84 -1.22 -19.50 13.11
N ALA A 85 -0.63 -18.79 12.14
CA ALA A 85 0.72 -18.26 12.28
C ALA A 85 0.71 -17.04 13.23
N PRO A 86 1.79 -16.81 13.99
CA PRO A 86 1.98 -15.54 14.68
C PRO A 86 1.89 -14.37 13.68
N VAL A 87 1.26 -13.27 14.09
CA VAL A 87 1.10 -12.06 13.29
C VAL A 87 1.72 -10.86 13.98
N LEU A 88 2.57 -10.14 13.26
CA LEU A 88 2.99 -8.78 13.61
C LEU A 88 2.14 -7.78 12.83
N ASN A 89 1.36 -6.97 13.54
CA ASN A 89 0.74 -5.77 13.02
C ASN A 89 1.63 -4.56 13.35
N VAL A 90 1.98 -3.77 12.34
CA VAL A 90 2.81 -2.57 12.51
C VAL A 90 2.03 -1.36 12.04
N GLU A 91 1.80 -0.43 12.94
CA GLU A 91 1.02 0.78 12.70
C GLU A 91 1.90 2.02 12.66
N ALA A 92 1.54 2.97 11.82
CA ALA A 92 2.21 4.26 11.77
C ALA A 92 1.52 5.22 12.74
N SER A 93 2.26 6.03 13.49
CA SER A 93 1.62 6.97 14.42
C SER A 93 0.82 8.07 13.71
N GLN A 94 1.18 8.42 12.47
CA GLN A 94 0.35 9.25 11.60
C GLN A 94 -0.61 8.36 10.80
N ASN A 95 -1.77 8.09 11.38
CA ASN A 95 -2.83 7.34 10.75
C ASN A 95 -3.82 8.24 9.98
N ASP A 96 -3.89 8.06 8.66
CA ASP A 96 -4.81 8.78 7.76
C ASP A 96 -6.14 8.03 7.52
N LEU A 97 -6.46 6.99 8.31
CA LEU A 97 -7.66 6.16 8.11
C LEU A 97 -8.95 7.00 8.04
N ASP A 98 -9.13 7.95 8.97
CA ASP A 98 -10.31 8.81 9.00
C ASP A 98 -10.45 9.65 7.73
N LYS A 99 -9.34 10.11 7.16
CA LYS A 99 -9.30 10.89 5.92
C LYS A 99 -9.70 10.04 4.70
N TRP A 100 -9.28 8.78 4.65
CA TRP A 100 -9.61 7.89 3.53
C TRP A 100 -11.03 7.34 3.61
N TRP A 101 -11.51 7.05 4.82
CA TRP A 101 -12.79 6.39 5.05
C TRP A 101 -13.92 7.35 5.44
N GLN A 102 -13.61 8.64 5.63
CA GLN A 102 -14.58 9.68 5.98
C GLN A 102 -15.44 9.28 7.20
N GLY A 103 -14.79 8.69 8.21
CA GLY A 103 -15.43 8.20 9.44
C GLY A 103 -16.24 6.91 9.30
N LYS A 104 -16.32 6.29 8.12
CA LYS A 104 -17.00 5.00 7.92
C LYS A 104 -16.21 3.79 8.44
N TYR A 105 -14.92 4.00 8.72
CA TYR A 105 -14.05 3.00 9.29
C TYR A 105 -13.00 3.71 10.12
N THR A 106 -12.93 3.38 11.41
CA THR A 106 -12.11 4.09 12.40
C THR A 106 -10.97 3.23 12.90
N LEU A 107 -9.94 3.87 13.48
CA LEU A 107 -8.82 3.15 14.07
C LEU A 107 -9.26 2.20 15.20
N PRO A 108 -10.17 2.59 16.12
CA PRO A 108 -10.73 1.65 17.09
C PRO A 108 -11.45 0.45 16.46
N GLU A 109 -12.20 0.66 15.38
CA GLU A 109 -12.84 -0.45 14.65
C GLU A 109 -11.80 -1.37 13.99
N PHE A 110 -10.70 -0.82 13.49
CA PHE A 110 -9.57 -1.61 13.01
C PHE A 110 -8.99 -2.49 14.10
N HIS A 111 -8.67 -1.90 15.27
CA HIS A 111 -8.17 -2.65 16.43
C HIS A 111 -9.16 -3.71 16.91
N GLU A 112 -10.46 -3.41 16.90
CA GLU A 112 -11.49 -4.38 17.28
C GLU A 112 -11.48 -5.59 16.35
N ARG A 113 -11.40 -5.37 15.03
CA ARG A 113 -11.34 -6.46 14.04
C ARG A 113 -10.08 -7.31 14.19
N LEU A 114 -8.94 -6.70 14.56
CA LEU A 114 -7.69 -7.45 14.75
C LEU A 114 -7.75 -8.43 15.93
N LYS A 115 -8.64 -8.24 16.91
CA LYS A 115 -8.82 -9.18 18.04
C LYS A 115 -9.24 -10.58 17.59
N SER A 116 -9.76 -10.74 16.37
CA SER A 116 -10.05 -12.05 15.79
C SER A 116 -8.80 -12.87 15.47
N ILE A 117 -7.61 -12.24 15.38
CA ILE A 117 -6.34 -12.92 15.19
C ILE A 117 -5.83 -13.43 16.54
N ARG A 118 -5.56 -14.74 16.64
CA ARG A 118 -5.28 -15.42 17.91
C ARG A 118 -3.92 -15.07 18.52
N ASP A 119 -2.88 -15.04 17.71
CA ASP A 119 -1.52 -14.67 18.11
C ASP A 119 -1.13 -13.40 17.36
N LEU A 120 -1.46 -12.26 17.97
CA LEU A 120 -1.24 -10.94 17.43
C LEU A 120 -0.31 -10.14 18.33
N ARG A 121 0.72 -9.55 17.72
CA ARG A 121 1.58 -8.55 18.34
C ARG A 121 1.41 -7.26 17.55
N SER A 122 1.08 -6.17 18.22
CA SER A 122 0.95 -4.84 17.59
C SER A 122 2.04 -3.91 18.09
N VAL A 123 2.68 -3.19 17.18
CA VAL A 123 3.65 -2.14 17.49
C VAL A 123 3.32 -0.88 16.69
N THR A 124 3.58 0.28 17.27
CA THR A 124 3.44 1.57 16.59
C THR A 124 4.82 2.15 16.31
N ILE A 125 5.08 2.53 15.07
CA ILE A 125 6.27 3.27 14.67
C ILE A 125 5.94 4.76 14.70
N GLU A 126 6.68 5.48 15.52
CA GLU A 126 6.58 6.93 15.63
C GLU A 126 7.17 7.65 14.42
N ASP A 127 6.67 8.87 14.15
CA ASP A 127 7.08 9.70 13.01
C ASP A 127 7.05 8.92 11.67
N ALA A 128 5.96 8.17 11.46
CA ALA A 128 5.71 7.44 10.23
C ALA A 128 4.28 7.70 9.73
N GLY A 129 4.12 7.79 8.40
CA GLY A 129 2.82 7.80 7.74
C GLY A 129 2.49 6.44 7.12
N HIS A 130 1.49 6.42 6.23
CA HIS A 130 0.99 5.19 5.59
C HIS A 130 2.09 4.33 4.95
N MET A 131 3.02 4.98 4.25
CA MET A 131 4.13 4.32 3.56
C MET A 131 5.35 4.23 4.49
N MET A 132 5.15 3.75 5.73
CA MET A 132 6.18 3.72 6.78
C MET A 132 7.50 3.05 6.38
N HIS A 133 7.47 2.10 5.44
CA HIS A 133 8.67 1.46 4.91
C HIS A 133 9.55 2.41 4.08
N HIS A 134 8.99 3.51 3.56
CA HIS A 134 9.76 4.60 2.95
C HIS A 134 10.30 5.56 4.03
N ASP A 135 9.46 5.87 5.02
CA ASP A 135 9.68 6.91 6.03
C ASP A 135 10.65 6.45 7.14
N GLN A 136 10.35 5.30 7.74
CA GLN A 136 11.05 4.69 8.87
C GLN A 136 11.49 3.25 8.53
N PRO A 137 12.33 3.04 7.49
CA PRO A 137 12.75 1.70 7.08
C PRO A 137 13.51 0.95 8.17
N HIS A 138 14.36 1.62 8.94
CA HIS A 138 15.18 0.96 9.97
C HIS A 138 14.36 0.51 11.18
N PRO A 139 13.50 1.36 11.80
CA PRO A 139 12.62 0.88 12.87
C PRO A 139 11.71 -0.27 12.41
N LEU A 140 11.16 -0.18 11.19
CA LEU A 140 10.31 -1.23 10.64
C LEU A 140 11.09 -2.56 10.48
N ALA A 141 12.28 -2.51 9.89
CA ALA A 141 13.13 -3.68 9.73
C ALA A 141 13.45 -4.32 11.08
N GLN A 142 13.80 -3.53 12.09
CA GLN A 142 14.11 -4.03 13.43
C GLN A 142 12.92 -4.78 14.06
N HIS A 143 11.70 -4.24 13.95
CA HIS A 143 10.50 -4.92 14.46
C HIS A 143 10.24 -6.24 13.72
N ILE A 144 10.39 -6.26 12.39
CA ILE A 144 10.23 -7.47 11.58
C ILE A 144 11.29 -8.51 11.95
N GLU A 145 12.56 -8.13 12.02
CA GLU A 145 13.66 -9.04 12.36
C GLU A 145 13.50 -9.62 13.76
N THR A 146 13.15 -8.78 14.74
CA THR A 146 12.89 -9.22 16.12
C THR A 146 11.73 -10.22 16.17
N PHE A 147 10.66 -9.94 15.41
CA PHE A 147 9.51 -10.82 15.34
C PHE A 147 9.86 -12.18 14.73
N LEU A 148 10.62 -12.20 13.64
CA LEU A 148 11.06 -13.43 12.96
C LEU A 148 12.04 -14.28 13.79
N GLN A 149 12.78 -13.65 14.70
CA GLN A 149 13.70 -14.33 15.62
C GLN A 149 13.03 -14.80 16.92
N SER A 150 11.81 -14.32 17.19
CA SER A 150 11.05 -14.72 18.38
C SER A 150 10.39 -16.08 18.13
N PRO A 151 10.43 -17.02 19.09
CA PRO A 151 9.75 -18.30 18.96
C PRO A 151 8.22 -18.17 18.91
#